data_AF-A0A5C3M7W6-F1
#
_entry.id   AF-A0A5C3M7W6-F1
#
_cell.length_a   1.000
_cell.length_b   1.000
_cell.length_c   1.000
_cell.angle_alpha   90.00
_cell.angle_beta   90.00
_cell.angle_gamma   90.00
#
_symmetry.space_group_name_H-M   'P 1'
#
loop_
_entity.id
_entity.type
_entity.pdbx_description
1 polymer ?
#
loop_
_entity_poly.entity_id
_entity_poly.type
_entity_poly.pdbx_seq_one_letter_code
_entity_poly.pdbx_strand_id
1 'polypeptide(L)'
;MSGANESQRPDGPVRETVTDPTTEPVVRTTLPSEVVKPTRSDTVPQQGSTQPGDGSEVHAGPQVPFKEQVIGISQKTRGTITGNKGLKEHGEAILEGKASFFAEKEAEKNAKP
;
A
#
# COMPACT_ATOMS: atom_id res chain seq x y z
N MET A 1 -4.49 -1.02 -51.64
CA MET A 1 -3.37 -1.87 -51.18
C MET A 1 -2.40 -0.94 -50.47
N SER A 2 -2.50 -0.76 -49.14
CA SER A 2 -1.92 -1.59 -48.07
C SER A 2 -0.38 -1.67 -48.12
N GLY A 3 0.28 -1.23 -47.05
CA GLY A 3 1.71 -1.46 -46.82
C GLY A 3 2.38 -0.42 -45.92
N ALA A 4 2.36 -0.64 -44.61
CA ALA A 4 3.22 0.03 -43.63
C ALA A 4 4.69 -0.45 -43.75
N ASN A 5 5.65 0.40 -43.38
CA ASN A 5 7.01 -0.01 -43.02
C ASN A 5 7.62 1.09 -42.12
N GLU A 6 7.48 1.00 -40.80
CA GLU A 6 8.35 0.27 -39.87
C GLU A 6 9.71 0.97 -39.63
N SER A 7 9.70 1.82 -38.60
CA SER A 7 10.69 1.91 -37.51
C SER A 7 12.15 1.53 -37.83
N GLN A 8 13.02 2.53 -37.90
CA GLN A 8 14.45 2.37 -37.61
C GLN A 8 14.98 3.64 -36.91
N ARG A 9 14.99 3.60 -35.58
CA ARG A 9 15.71 4.54 -34.72
C ARG A 9 17.21 4.20 -34.81
N PRO A 10 18.11 5.14 -35.13
CA PRO A 10 19.54 4.85 -35.10
C PRO A 10 20.18 5.51 -33.89
N ASP A 11 19.96 4.99 -32.69
CA ASP A 11 20.72 5.42 -31.50
C ASP A 11 21.00 4.20 -30.59
N GLY A 12 21.66 3.20 -31.17
CA GLY A 12 22.42 2.22 -30.39
C GLY A 12 23.78 2.80 -30.03
N PRO A 13 24.39 2.41 -28.89
CA PRO A 13 25.72 2.88 -28.55
C PRO A 13 26.73 2.46 -29.63
N VAL A 14 27.38 3.45 -30.24
CA VAL A 14 28.48 3.23 -31.18
C VAL A 14 29.61 2.52 -30.42
N ARG A 15 29.74 1.22 -30.66
CA ARG A 15 30.91 0.45 -30.23
C ARG A 15 32.05 0.75 -31.21
N GLU A 16 32.87 1.74 -30.90
CA GLU A 16 34.18 1.87 -31.55
C GLU A 16 35.04 0.66 -31.13
N THR A 17 35.20 -0.28 -32.05
CA THR A 17 36.07 -1.44 -31.89
C THR A 17 37.45 -1.06 -32.37
N VAL A 18 38.27 -0.49 -31.48
CA VAL A 18 39.72 -0.46 -31.68
C VAL A 18 40.23 -1.84 -31.30
N THR A 19 40.39 -2.73 -32.28
CA THR A 19 41.00 -4.06 -32.10
C THR A 19 42.51 -3.95 -32.04
N ASP A 20 43.06 -3.90 -30.83
CA ASP A 20 44.44 -4.28 -30.53
C ASP A 20 44.41 -5.66 -29.80
N PRO A 21 44.99 -6.74 -30.35
CA PRO A 21 44.76 -8.11 -29.88
C PRO A 21 45.58 -8.54 -28.64
N THR A 22 46.34 -7.65 -27.99
CA THR A 22 47.28 -8.07 -26.91
C THR A 22 47.06 -7.35 -25.56
N THR A 23 45.85 -6.91 -25.24
CA THR A 23 45.54 -6.44 -23.89
C THR A 23 44.18 -6.96 -23.48
N GLU A 24 44.13 -7.75 -22.41
CA GLU A 24 42.85 -8.21 -21.87
C GLU A 24 41.93 -7.01 -21.60
N PRO A 25 40.64 -7.07 -21.97
CA PRO A 25 39.74 -5.96 -21.76
C PRO A 25 39.52 -5.79 -20.25
N VAL A 26 40.19 -4.81 -19.67
CA VAL A 26 39.87 -4.34 -18.32
C VAL A 26 38.48 -3.72 -18.38
N VAL A 27 37.45 -4.51 -18.02
CA VAL A 27 36.09 -4.01 -17.82
C VAL A 27 36.13 -3.07 -16.62
N ARG A 28 36.32 -1.77 -16.88
CA ARG A 28 36.21 -0.74 -15.84
C ARG A 28 34.73 -0.54 -15.54
N THR A 29 34.27 -1.14 -14.45
CA THR A 29 32.94 -0.87 -13.89
C THR A 29 32.88 0.61 -13.51
N THR A 30 32.28 1.44 -14.36
CA THR A 30 32.04 2.86 -14.04
C THR A 30 30.99 2.94 -12.96
N LEU A 31 31.23 3.76 -11.93
CA LEU A 31 30.24 3.95 -10.88
C LEU A 31 29.03 4.70 -11.45
N PRO A 32 27.79 4.40 -11.01
CA PRO A 32 26.60 5.11 -11.48
C PRO A 32 26.69 6.64 -11.31
N SER A 33 27.46 7.11 -10.31
CA SER A 33 27.74 8.52 -10.07
C SER A 33 28.66 9.18 -11.10
N GLU A 34 29.37 8.41 -11.93
CA GLU A 34 30.27 8.91 -12.97
C GLU A 34 29.57 9.08 -14.32
N VAL A 35 28.43 8.41 -14.52
CA VAL A 35 27.65 8.44 -15.77
C VAL A 35 26.47 9.42 -15.71
N VAL A 36 26.02 9.84 -14.52
CA VAL A 36 24.90 10.79 -14.37
C VAL A 36 25.22 11.83 -13.30
N LYS A 37 25.12 13.12 -13.66
CA LYS A 37 25.25 14.22 -12.70
C LYS A 37 24.00 14.27 -11.79
N PRO A 38 24.14 14.41 -10.46
CA PRO A 38 22.99 14.57 -9.57
C PRO A 38 22.15 15.78 -9.96
N THR A 39 20.87 15.55 -10.25
CA THR A 39 19.91 16.63 -10.47
C THR A 39 19.38 17.12 -9.12
N ARG A 40 19.49 18.42 -8.84
CA ARG A 40 18.77 19.04 -7.73
C ARG A 40 17.36 19.40 -8.19
N SER A 41 16.39 19.21 -7.31
CA SER A 41 15.03 19.73 -7.52
C SER A 41 14.86 21.00 -6.70
N ASP A 42 14.55 22.10 -7.37
CA ASP A 42 14.23 23.38 -6.74
C ASP A 42 12.72 23.52 -6.45
N THR A 43 11.93 22.47 -6.76
CA THR A 43 10.50 22.43 -6.45
C THR A 43 10.31 22.37 -4.94
N VAL A 44 9.45 23.25 -4.41
CA VAL A 44 9.03 23.20 -3.00
C VAL A 44 8.48 21.81 -2.68
N PRO A 45 8.90 21.17 -1.58
CA PRO A 45 8.31 19.91 -1.14
C PRO A 45 6.79 20.07 -1.01
N GLN A 46 6.01 19.14 -1.57
CA GLN A 46 4.58 19.11 -1.27
C GLN A 46 4.41 18.77 0.21
N GLN A 47 4.22 19.78 1.04
CA GLN A 47 3.75 19.58 2.41
C GLN A 47 2.24 19.40 2.32
N GLY A 48 1.79 18.17 2.60
CA GLY A 48 0.37 17.88 2.71
C GLY A 48 -0.27 18.80 3.75
N SER A 49 -1.44 19.32 3.43
CA SER A 49 -2.18 20.16 4.35
C SER A 49 -2.53 19.37 5.61
N THR A 50 -2.15 19.91 6.76
CA THR A 50 -2.54 19.39 8.07
C THR A 50 -3.66 20.23 8.69
N GLN A 51 -4.36 21.03 7.87
CA GLN A 51 -5.46 21.83 8.37
C GLN A 51 -6.56 20.89 8.90
N PRO A 52 -7.10 21.12 10.11
CA PRO A 52 -8.25 20.38 10.59
C PRO A 52 -9.38 20.47 9.56
N GLY A 53 -9.77 19.33 8.98
CA GLY A 53 -10.76 19.24 7.89
C GLY A 53 -10.23 18.77 6.53
N ASP A 54 -8.92 18.78 6.29
CA ASP A 54 -8.32 18.36 4.99
C ASP A 54 -8.12 16.84 4.86
N GLY A 55 -8.48 16.08 5.90
CA GLY A 55 -8.34 14.64 5.95
C GLY A 55 -9.41 14.01 6.82
N SER A 56 -10.35 13.31 6.18
CA SER A 56 -11.43 12.51 6.76
C SER A 56 -12.51 13.29 7.51
N GLU A 57 -13.53 13.72 6.78
CA GLU A 57 -14.88 13.74 7.37
C GLU A 57 -15.26 12.29 7.68
N VAL A 58 -15.11 11.86 8.93
CA VAL A 58 -15.66 10.58 9.40
C VAL A 58 -17.18 10.71 9.29
N HIS A 59 -17.78 10.06 8.29
CA HIS A 59 -19.21 10.15 8.03
C HIS A 59 -19.98 9.80 9.30
N ALA A 60 -20.58 10.80 9.94
CA ALA A 60 -21.40 10.66 11.14
C ALA A 60 -22.80 10.10 10.79
N GLY A 61 -22.84 9.06 9.96
CA GLY A 61 -24.06 8.28 9.75
C GLY A 61 -24.36 7.40 10.97
N PRO A 62 -25.51 6.71 11.00
CA PRO A 62 -25.85 5.69 12.01
C PRO A 62 -24.98 4.42 11.89
N GLN A 63 -23.74 4.59 11.45
CA GLN A 63 -22.81 3.53 11.10
C GLN A 63 -22.07 3.08 12.36
N VAL A 64 -21.99 1.76 12.54
CA VAL A 64 -21.24 1.11 13.62
C VAL A 64 -19.85 1.75 13.73
N PRO A 65 -19.39 2.15 14.93
CA PRO A 65 -18.08 2.79 15.09
C PRO A 65 -16.97 1.95 14.45
N PHE A 66 -15.98 2.60 13.83
CA PHE A 66 -14.91 1.90 13.10
C PHE A 66 -14.25 0.78 13.92
N LYS A 67 -13.99 1.03 15.22
CA LYS A 67 -13.41 0.01 16.12
C LYS A 67 -14.32 -1.22 16.25
N GLU A 68 -15.62 -1.03 16.38
CA GLU A 68 -16.59 -2.12 16.45
C GLU A 68 -16.68 -2.87 15.11
N GLN A 69 -16.61 -2.17 13.97
CA GLN A 69 -16.55 -2.83 12.66
C GLN A 69 -15.33 -3.74 12.53
N VAL A 70 -14.15 -3.27 12.92
CA VAL A 70 -12.91 -4.07 12.88
C VAL A 70 -13.05 -5.31 13.75
N ILE A 71 -13.63 -5.18 14.94
CA ILE A 71 -13.88 -6.30 15.85
C ILE A 71 -14.87 -7.29 15.23
N GLY A 72 -15.98 -6.80 14.67
CA GLY A 72 -17.00 -7.63 14.02
C GLY A 72 -16.44 -8.44 12.85
N ILE A 73 -15.66 -7.80 11.96
CA ILE A 73 -14.96 -8.48 10.85
C ILE A 73 -14.00 -9.53 11.39
N SER A 74 -13.22 -9.20 12.41
CA SER A 74 -12.24 -10.11 13.00
C SER A 74 -12.91 -11.35 13.60
N GLN A 75 -14.01 -11.17 14.33
CA GLN A 75 -14.78 -12.27 14.92
C GLN A 75 -15.48 -13.12 13.87
N LYS A 76 -16.10 -12.50 12.86
CA LYS A 76 -16.70 -13.20 11.72
C LYS A 76 -15.68 -14.08 10.99
N THR A 77 -14.52 -13.51 10.70
CA THR A 77 -13.42 -14.20 10.00
C THR A 77 -12.89 -15.36 10.84
N ARG A 78 -12.56 -15.09 12.11
CA ARG A 78 -12.06 -16.12 13.02
C ARG A 78 -13.07 -17.24 13.23
N GLY A 79 -14.34 -16.91 13.49
CA GLY A 79 -15.41 -17.89 13.67
C GLY A 79 -15.61 -18.77 12.45
N THR A 80 -15.49 -18.20 11.25
CA THR A 80 -15.54 -18.96 9.98
C THR A 80 -14.35 -19.91 9.85
N ILE A 81 -13.12 -19.44 10.12
CA ILE A 81 -11.90 -20.25 10.03
C ILE A 81 -11.89 -21.37 11.07
N THR A 82 -12.33 -21.10 12.30
CA THR A 82 -12.28 -22.08 13.40
C THR A 82 -13.55 -22.94 13.51
N GLY A 83 -14.53 -22.76 12.62
CA GLY A 83 -15.83 -23.45 12.69
C GLY A 83 -16.68 -23.07 13.92
N ASN A 84 -16.38 -21.95 14.59
CA ASN A 84 -17.13 -21.48 15.75
C ASN A 84 -18.29 -20.57 15.28
N LYS A 85 -19.50 -21.15 15.23
CA LYS A 85 -20.71 -20.45 14.79
C LYS A 85 -21.08 -19.27 15.69
N GLY A 86 -20.98 -19.43 17.01
CA GLY A 86 -21.32 -18.35 17.95
C GLY A 86 -20.43 -17.12 17.78
N LEU A 87 -19.13 -17.31 17.56
CA LEU A 87 -18.20 -16.21 17.31
C LEU A 87 -18.49 -15.51 15.97
N LYS A 88 -18.90 -16.28 14.96
CA LYS A 88 -19.28 -15.73 13.65
C LYS A 88 -20.55 -14.88 13.76
N GLU A 89 -21.60 -15.43 14.37
CA GLU A 89 -22.89 -14.78 14.55
C GLU A 89 -22.76 -13.52 15.40
N HIS A 90 -21.94 -13.56 16.45
CA HIS A 90 -21.65 -12.37 17.26
C HIS A 90 -20.90 -11.29 16.46
N GLY A 91 -19.91 -11.66 15.65
CA GLY A 91 -19.24 -10.73 14.75
C GLY A 91 -20.19 -10.08 13.73
N GLU A 92 -21.17 -10.84 13.21
CA GLU A 92 -22.22 -10.33 12.33
C GLU A 92 -23.18 -9.38 13.06
N ALA A 93 -23.59 -9.72 14.28
CA ALA A 93 -24.44 -8.87 15.11
C ALA A 93 -23.79 -7.52 15.44
N ILE A 94 -22.47 -7.48 15.65
CA ILE A 94 -21.73 -6.22 15.82
C ILE A 94 -21.76 -5.39 14.54
N LEU A 95 -21.55 -6.00 13.38
CA LEU A 95 -21.55 -5.28 12.09
C LEU A 95 -22.93 -4.73 11.71
N GLU A 96 -24.00 -5.40 12.14
CA GLU A 96 -25.38 -4.95 11.98
C GLU A 96 -25.80 -3.91 13.04
N GLY A 97 -24.96 -3.63 14.04
CA GLY A 97 -25.27 -2.72 15.15
C GLY A 97 -26.30 -3.28 16.15
N LYS A 98 -26.55 -4.60 16.14
CA LYS A 98 -27.45 -5.29 17.08
C LYS A 98 -26.77 -5.63 18.40
N ALA A 99 -25.44 -5.74 18.41
CA ALA A 99 -24.62 -6.01 19.58
C ALA A 99 -23.45 -5.02 19.65
N SER A 100 -22.97 -4.70 20.86
CA SER A 100 -21.77 -3.89 21.07
C SER A 100 -20.77 -4.67 21.92
N PHE A 101 -19.57 -4.87 21.37
CA PHE A 101 -18.49 -5.57 22.06
C PHE A 101 -18.05 -4.86 23.34
N PHE A 102 -18.04 -3.52 23.33
CA PHE A 102 -17.57 -2.74 24.47
C PHE A 102 -18.61 -2.71 25.59
N ALA A 103 -19.89 -2.59 25.27
CA ALA A 103 -20.97 -2.61 26.26
C ALA A 103 -20.98 -3.93 27.06
N GLU A 104 -20.80 -5.06 26.39
CA GLU A 104 -20.72 -6.37 27.05
C GLU A 104 -19.47 -6.50 27.93
N LYS A 105 -18.32 -6.02 27.44
CA LYS A 105 -17.07 -6.08 28.21
C LYS A 105 -17.10 -5.20 29.45
N GLU A 106 -17.82 -4.08 29.42
CA GLU A 106 -18.02 -3.23 30.60
C GLU A 106 -18.99 -3.86 31.60
N ALA A 107 -20.07 -4.48 31.13
CA ALA A 107 -20.97 -5.25 31.99
C ALA A 107 -20.25 -6.42 32.68
N GLU A 108 -19.39 -7.15 31.95
CA GLU A 108 -18.60 -8.26 32.49
C GLU A 108 -17.59 -7.80 33.57
N LYS A 109 -16.96 -6.63 33.39
CA LYS A 109 -16.04 -6.06 34.39
C LYS A 109 -16.75 -5.65 35.68
N ASN A 110 -17.94 -5.09 35.58
CA ASN A 110 -18.71 -4.65 36.74
C ASN A 110 -19.42 -5.80 37.48
N ALA A 111 -19.53 -6.98 36.86
CA ALA A 111 -20.17 -8.16 37.44
C ALA A 111 -19.20 -9.10 38.19
N LYS A 112 -17.89 -8.82 38.19
CA LYS A 112 -16.89 -9.64 38.89
C LYS A 112 -16.56 -8.99 40.25
N PRO A 113 -16.83 -9.67 41.39
CA PRO A 113 -16.59 -9.12 42.73
C PRO A 113 -15.10 -8.93 43.03
#